data_AF-A0AAJ0J0K8-F1
#
_entry.id   AF-A0AAJ0J0K8-F1
#
_cell.length_a   1.000
_cell.length_b   1.000
_cell.length_c   1.000
_cell.angle_alpha   90.00
_cell.angle_beta   90.00
_cell.angle_gamma   90.00
#
_symmetry.space_group_name_H-M   'P 1'
#
loop_
_entity.id
_entity.type
_entity.pdbx_description
1 polymer ?
#
loop_
_entity_poly.entity_id
_entity_poly.type
_entity_poly.pdbx_seq_one_letter_code
_entity_poly.pdbx_strand_id
1 'polypeptide(L)'
;MLPIRPRHTVITALLGAASIISTAAMASTPAAAEDVKAYALQLCLEQNYERSSRLEPDQLRDRSYLLTTYALDNAKPGTTGRLQAFVAQQTADYHRTEVPMKDEARRGPFTKIFARCMAFYRSPALRDFVAKQH
;
A
#
# COMPACT_ATOMS: atom_id res chain seq x y z
N MET A 1 -10.92 -43.52 -70.99
CA MET A 1 -9.98 -43.28 -69.87
C MET A 1 -10.07 -41.80 -69.51
N LEU A 2 -10.31 -41.47 -68.24
CA LEU A 2 -10.63 -40.12 -67.72
C LEU A 2 -9.51 -39.09 -67.96
N PRO A 3 -9.84 -37.79 -68.18
CA PRO A 3 -8.90 -36.70 -67.91
C PRO A 3 -8.93 -36.29 -66.42
N ILE A 4 -7.74 -36.22 -65.84
CA ILE A 4 -7.46 -35.80 -64.46
C ILE A 4 -7.63 -34.27 -64.38
N ARG A 5 -8.58 -33.82 -63.55
CA ARG A 5 -8.72 -32.40 -63.17
C ARG A 5 -7.75 -32.10 -62.02
N PRO A 6 -6.89 -31.07 -62.10
CA PRO A 6 -6.11 -30.65 -60.95
C PRO A 6 -7.05 -29.88 -60.01
N ARG A 7 -7.30 -30.43 -58.83
CA ARG A 7 -7.92 -29.68 -57.73
C ARG A 7 -6.84 -28.75 -57.17
N HIS A 8 -7.03 -27.45 -57.35
CA HIS A 8 -6.22 -26.44 -56.66
C HIS A 8 -6.41 -26.61 -55.15
N THR A 9 -5.38 -27.10 -54.48
CA THR A 9 -5.29 -27.16 -53.03
C THR A 9 -5.11 -25.74 -52.52
N VAL A 10 -6.18 -25.14 -51.99
CA VAL A 10 -6.11 -23.87 -51.27
C VAL A 10 -5.41 -24.15 -49.94
N ILE A 11 -4.13 -23.77 -49.84
CA ILE A 11 -3.38 -23.76 -48.59
C ILE A 11 -3.78 -22.48 -47.86
N THR A 12 -4.78 -22.56 -46.99
CA THR A 12 -5.16 -21.48 -46.09
C THR A 12 -4.16 -21.46 -44.93
N ALA A 13 -3.23 -20.51 -44.97
CA ALA A 13 -2.27 -20.26 -43.90
C ALA A 13 -2.99 -19.77 -42.63
N LEU A 14 -3.12 -20.64 -41.63
CA LEU A 14 -3.47 -20.28 -40.27
C LEU A 14 -2.19 -19.91 -39.50
N LEU A 15 -1.69 -18.69 -39.72
CA LEU A 15 -0.79 -18.03 -38.77
C LEU A 15 -1.64 -17.18 -37.81
N GLY A 16 -2.05 -17.79 -36.72
CA GLY A 16 -2.72 -17.12 -35.60
C GLY A 16 -2.24 -17.72 -34.29
N ALA A 17 -0.93 -17.70 -34.06
CA ALA A 17 -0.34 -18.22 -32.84
C ALA A 17 0.36 -17.10 -32.05
N ALA A 18 -0.22 -16.88 -30.86
CA ALA A 18 0.44 -16.47 -29.64
C ALA A 18 1.04 -15.07 -29.55
N SER A 19 0.21 -14.12 -29.13
CA SER A 19 0.65 -13.03 -28.24
C SER A 19 -0.31 -12.88 -27.05
N ILE A 20 -0.61 -13.98 -26.36
CA ILE A 20 -1.12 -13.87 -24.98
C ILE A 20 0.12 -13.59 -24.13
N ILE A 21 0.57 -12.33 -24.11
CA ILE A 21 1.50 -11.86 -23.10
C ILE A 21 0.72 -11.97 -21.80
N SER A 22 0.96 -13.06 -21.06
CA SER A 22 0.40 -13.29 -19.73
C SER A 22 0.80 -12.13 -18.82
N THR A 23 -0.06 -11.11 -18.74
CA THR A 23 0.01 -10.02 -17.76
C THR A 23 -0.17 -10.53 -16.32
N ALA A 24 -0.49 -11.82 -16.14
CA ALA A 24 -0.59 -12.50 -14.86
C ALA A 24 0.72 -12.49 -14.04
N ALA A 25 1.89 -12.33 -14.66
CA ALA A 25 3.17 -12.30 -13.94
C ALA A 25 3.41 -10.98 -13.16
N MET A 26 2.58 -9.95 -13.35
CA MET A 26 2.62 -8.72 -12.55
C MET A 26 1.73 -8.79 -11.29
N ALA A 27 0.98 -9.89 -11.08
CA ALA A 27 -0.01 -10.00 -10.02
C ALA A 27 0.48 -10.69 -8.73
N SER A 28 1.74 -11.11 -8.64
CA SER A 28 2.15 -12.11 -7.63
C SER A 28 3.26 -11.70 -6.67
N THR A 29 3.87 -10.52 -6.80
CA THR A 29 4.91 -10.12 -5.85
C THR A 29 4.24 -9.65 -4.54
N PRO A 30 4.44 -10.35 -3.41
CA PRO A 30 3.89 -9.89 -2.13
C PRO A 30 4.51 -8.55 -1.76
N ALA A 31 3.73 -7.69 -1.10
CA ALA A 31 4.23 -6.42 -0.58
C ALA A 31 5.42 -6.68 0.35
N ALA A 32 6.53 -5.95 0.20
CA ALA A 32 7.65 -6.14 1.11
C ALA A 32 7.24 -5.75 2.53
N ALA A 33 7.63 -6.55 3.52
CA ALA A 33 7.23 -6.32 4.91
C ALA A 33 7.59 -4.91 5.42
N GLU A 34 8.74 -4.37 5.00
CA GLU A 34 9.14 -3.00 5.35
C GLU A 34 8.30 -1.93 4.63
N ASP A 35 7.86 -2.17 3.40
CA ASP A 35 6.94 -1.25 2.70
C ASP A 35 5.57 -1.20 3.39
N VAL A 36 5.08 -2.35 3.86
CA VAL A 36 3.83 -2.43 4.64
C VAL A 36 3.97 -1.67 5.96
N LYS A 37 5.11 -1.80 6.65
CA LYS A 37 5.39 -1.05 7.88
C LYS A 37 5.53 0.44 7.62
N ALA A 38 6.20 0.83 6.54
CA ALA A 38 6.40 2.23 6.17
C ALA A 38 5.06 2.88 5.77
N TYR A 39 4.19 2.15 5.06
CA TYR A 39 2.82 2.59 4.80
C TYR A 39 2.00 2.75 6.10
N ALA A 40 2.14 1.80 7.04
CA ALA A 40 1.50 1.91 8.35
C ALA A 40 1.99 3.14 9.16
N LEU A 41 3.27 3.49 9.02
CA LEU A 41 3.84 4.71 9.61
C LEU A 41 3.22 5.96 8.97
N GLN A 42 3.10 6.02 7.65
CA GLN A 42 2.43 7.13 6.96
C GLN A 42 1.00 7.30 7.46
N LEU A 43 0.21 6.22 7.50
CA LEU A 43 -1.17 6.25 8.00
C LEU A 43 -1.25 6.76 9.44
N CYS A 44 -0.33 6.37 10.32
CA CYS A 44 -0.27 6.86 11.70
C CYS A 44 -0.05 8.37 11.75
N LEU A 45 0.90 8.87 10.95
CA LEU A 45 1.26 10.29 10.90
C LEU A 45 0.09 11.10 10.35
N GLU A 46 -0.45 10.74 9.19
CA GLU A 46 -1.59 11.42 8.55
C GLU A 46 -2.76 11.56 9.51
N GLN A 47 -3.25 10.44 10.06
CA GLN A 47 -4.44 10.43 10.92
C GLN A 47 -4.24 11.26 12.20
N ASN A 48 -3.05 11.24 12.79
CA ASN A 48 -2.80 11.95 14.05
C ASN A 48 -2.46 13.43 13.84
N TYR A 49 -1.81 13.79 12.74
CA TYR A 49 -1.61 15.20 12.38
C TYR A 49 -2.92 15.86 11.97
N GLU A 50 -3.76 15.18 11.18
CA GLU A 50 -5.11 15.63 10.82
C GLU A 50 -5.96 15.89 12.08
N ARG A 51 -6.02 14.92 13.01
CA ARG A 51 -6.76 15.07 14.29
C ARG A 51 -6.22 16.15 15.21
N SER A 52 -4.96 16.54 15.05
CA SER A 52 -4.37 17.61 15.85
C SER A 52 -4.70 19.01 15.31
N SER A 53 -5.30 19.12 14.13
CA SER A 53 -5.54 20.39 13.41
C SER A 53 -4.26 21.19 13.15
N ARG A 54 -3.10 20.52 13.08
CA ARG A 54 -1.78 21.15 12.88
C ARG A 54 -1.23 20.97 11.48
N LEU A 55 -2.05 20.49 10.56
CA LEU A 55 -1.66 20.24 9.20
C LEU A 55 -2.82 20.52 8.25
N GLU A 56 -2.53 21.25 7.17
CA GLU A 56 -3.51 21.47 6.11
C GLU A 56 -3.70 20.19 5.29
N PRO A 57 -4.95 19.82 4.91
CA PRO A 57 -5.24 18.55 4.22
C PRO A 57 -4.50 18.35 2.89
N ASP A 58 -4.08 19.43 2.24
CA ASP A 58 -3.36 19.40 0.96
C ASP A 58 -1.92 18.92 1.09
N GLN A 59 -1.34 18.97 2.30
CA GLN A 59 0.04 18.55 2.55
C GLN A 59 0.23 17.04 2.73
N LEU A 60 -0.85 16.26 2.75
CA LEU A 60 -0.81 14.82 3.09
C LEU A 60 -1.00 13.87 1.90
N ARG A 61 -1.05 14.35 0.66
CA ARG A 61 -1.33 13.49 -0.49
C ARG A 61 -0.09 12.73 -0.98
N ASP A 62 0.43 11.80 -0.19
CA ASP A 62 1.50 10.90 -0.60
C ASP A 62 0.94 9.67 -1.35
N ARG A 63 1.50 9.41 -2.54
CA ARG A 63 1.15 8.28 -3.42
C ARG A 63 2.21 7.18 -3.46
N SER A 64 3.26 7.29 -2.65
CA SER A 64 4.41 6.39 -2.64
C SER A 64 4.02 4.92 -2.39
N TYR A 65 2.91 4.67 -1.69
CA TYR A 65 2.48 3.32 -1.31
C TYR A 65 1.35 2.72 -2.17
N LEU A 66 1.01 3.33 -3.32
CA LEU A 66 -0.02 2.78 -4.22
C LEU A 66 0.29 1.33 -4.63
N LEU A 67 1.54 1.04 -4.99
CA LEU A 67 1.95 -0.32 -5.34
C LEU A 67 1.89 -1.27 -4.14
N THR A 68 2.17 -0.77 -2.93
CA THR A 68 2.05 -1.55 -1.69
C THR A 68 0.60 -1.95 -1.44
N THR A 69 -0.35 -1.02 -1.62
CA THR A 69 -1.78 -1.30 -1.44
C THR A 69 -2.29 -2.32 -2.45
N TYR A 70 -1.85 -2.24 -3.72
CA TYR A 70 -2.21 -3.24 -4.73
C TYR A 70 -1.62 -4.61 -4.39
N ALA A 71 -0.35 -4.68 -4.00
CA ALA A 71 0.28 -5.94 -3.64
C ALA A 71 -0.40 -6.61 -2.42
N LEU A 72 -0.81 -5.84 -1.41
CA LEU A 72 -1.55 -6.34 -0.25
C LEU A 72 -2.91 -6.93 -0.63
N ASP A 73 -3.70 -6.21 -1.43
CA ASP A 73 -5.05 -6.66 -1.80
C ASP A 73 -5.05 -7.75 -2.87
N ASN A 74 -4.03 -7.80 -3.74
CA ASN A 74 -3.81 -8.90 -4.68
C ASN A 74 -3.44 -10.19 -3.93
N ALA A 75 -2.62 -10.11 -2.88
CA ALA A 75 -2.27 -11.27 -2.06
C ALA A 75 -3.47 -11.77 -1.26
N LYS A 76 -4.23 -10.85 -0.64
CA LYS A 76 -5.44 -11.19 0.10
C LYS A 76 -6.41 -10.01 0.07
N PRO A 77 -7.60 -10.14 -0.53
CA PRO A 77 -8.55 -9.04 -0.62
C PRO A 77 -8.89 -8.39 0.73
N GLY A 78 -8.96 -7.06 0.71
CA GLY A 78 -9.32 -6.23 1.87
C GLY A 78 -8.21 -6.09 2.90
N THR A 79 -6.97 -6.50 2.60
CA THR A 79 -5.85 -6.34 3.53
C THR A 79 -5.50 -4.87 3.73
N THR A 80 -5.58 -4.05 2.69
CA THR A 80 -5.35 -2.59 2.82
C THR A 80 -6.32 -1.98 3.82
N GLY A 81 -7.62 -2.29 3.70
CA GLY A 81 -8.64 -1.79 4.63
C GLY A 81 -8.42 -2.28 6.07
N ARG A 82 -8.02 -3.56 6.26
CA ARG A 82 -7.67 -4.09 7.58
C ARG A 82 -6.46 -3.39 8.18
N LEU A 83 -5.44 -3.09 7.38
CA LEU A 83 -4.26 -2.36 7.85
C LEU A 83 -4.64 -0.94 8.29
N GLN A 84 -5.43 -0.22 7.49
CA GLN A 84 -5.91 1.12 7.83
C GLN A 84 -6.69 1.12 9.15
N ALA A 85 -7.63 0.18 9.33
CA ALA A 85 -8.39 0.03 10.56
C ALA A 85 -7.50 -0.32 11.76
N PHE A 86 -6.54 -1.23 11.57
CA PHE A 86 -5.58 -1.61 12.59
C PHE A 86 -4.74 -0.41 13.06
N VAL A 87 -4.17 0.37 12.13
CA VAL A 87 -3.40 1.58 12.46
C VAL A 87 -4.27 2.60 13.19
N ALA A 88 -5.49 2.85 12.70
CA ALA A 88 -6.41 3.79 13.31
C ALA A 88 -6.77 3.41 14.75
N GLN A 89 -6.97 2.12 15.02
CA GLN A 89 -7.30 1.62 16.35
C GLN A 89 -6.09 1.70 17.29
N GLN A 90 -4.90 1.29 16.85
CA GLN A 90 -3.71 1.23 17.68
C GLN A 90 -3.12 2.60 18.04
N THR A 91 -3.42 3.62 17.23
CA THR A 91 -2.77 4.94 17.32
C THR A 91 -3.76 6.06 17.63
N ALA A 92 -4.99 5.72 18.04
CA ALA A 92 -6.13 6.64 18.12
C ALA A 92 -5.85 7.94 18.91
N ASP A 93 -5.12 7.82 20.02
CA ASP A 93 -4.90 8.89 20.99
C ASP A 93 -3.55 9.62 20.85
N TYR A 94 -2.73 9.31 19.85
CA TYR A 94 -1.38 9.86 19.78
C TYR A 94 -1.36 11.38 19.56
N HIS A 95 -2.39 11.92 18.89
CA HIS A 95 -2.61 13.37 18.72
C HIS A 95 -2.76 14.16 20.02
N ARG A 96 -3.20 13.53 21.13
CA ARG A 96 -3.47 14.19 22.41
C ARG A 96 -2.23 14.42 23.27
N THR A 97 -1.08 13.85 22.88
CA THR A 97 0.12 13.91 23.71
C THR A 97 0.93 15.17 23.41
N GLU A 98 0.81 16.16 24.28
CA GLU A 98 1.63 17.36 24.26
C GLU A 98 2.94 17.18 25.04
N VAL A 99 3.98 17.91 24.65
CA VAL A 99 5.20 18.04 25.43
C VAL A 99 5.09 19.32 26.26
N PRO A 100 5.12 19.25 27.60
CA PRO A 100 5.26 20.43 28.43
C PRO A 100 6.70 20.92 28.32
N MET A 101 6.98 21.73 27.31
CA MET A 101 8.26 22.42 27.17
C MET A 101 8.06 23.91 27.45
N LYS A 102 9.00 24.48 28.21
CA LYS A 102 9.11 25.93 28.34
C LYS A 102 9.48 26.50 26.98
N ASP A 103 8.50 27.04 26.30
CA ASP A 103 8.66 27.63 24.98
C ASP A 103 8.97 29.12 25.12
N GLU A 104 10.25 29.45 25.32
CA GLU A 104 10.68 30.84 25.41
C GLU A 104 10.45 31.63 24.11
N ALA A 105 10.26 30.94 22.98
CA ALA A 105 10.07 31.51 21.66
C ALA A 105 8.61 31.50 21.16
N ARG A 106 7.65 31.01 21.97
CA ARG A 106 6.22 30.83 21.57
C ARG A 106 6.04 30.14 20.20
N ARG A 107 6.89 29.18 19.86
CA ARG A 107 6.80 28.30 18.67
C ARG A 107 5.66 27.28 18.75
N GLY A 108 4.90 27.26 19.84
CA GLY A 108 3.64 26.53 19.95
C GLY A 108 3.81 25.17 20.61
N PRO A 109 2.71 24.43 20.82
CA PRO A 109 2.79 23.19 21.58
C PRO A 109 3.55 22.14 20.78
N PHE A 110 4.65 21.62 21.34
CA PHE A 110 5.38 20.52 20.71
C PHE A 110 4.58 19.23 20.88
N THR A 111 4.41 18.46 19.80
CA THR A 111 3.67 17.19 19.84
C THR A 111 4.63 16.01 19.96
N LYS A 112 4.16 14.89 20.54
CA LYS A 112 4.89 13.61 20.52
C LYS A 112 4.44 12.69 19.37
N ILE A 113 3.64 13.18 18.41
CA ILE A 113 3.02 12.36 17.35
C ILE A 113 4.08 11.56 16.60
N PHE A 114 5.11 12.23 16.07
CA PHE A 114 6.19 11.56 15.35
C PHE A 114 6.87 10.47 16.18
N ALA A 115 7.26 10.78 17.41
CA ALA A 115 7.92 9.82 18.29
C ALA A 115 7.01 8.60 18.61
N ARG A 116 5.71 8.83 18.83
CA ARG A 116 4.73 7.77 19.05
C ARG A 116 4.50 6.91 17.81
N CYS A 117 4.37 7.51 16.63
CA CYS A 117 4.25 6.78 15.38
C CYS A 117 5.52 5.97 15.05
N MET A 118 6.70 6.49 15.35
CA MET A 118 7.95 5.72 15.24
C MET A 118 8.02 4.55 16.22
N ALA A 119 7.50 4.71 17.44
CA ALA A 119 7.38 3.61 18.39
C ALA A 119 6.39 2.53 17.88
N PHE A 120 5.28 2.94 17.27
CA PHE A 120 4.33 2.04 16.62
C PHE A 120 4.95 1.30 15.43
N TYR A 121 5.71 1.98 14.57
CA TYR A 121 6.45 1.39 13.44
C TYR A 121 7.40 0.26 13.89
N ARG A 122 7.99 0.39 15.08
CA ARG A 122 8.88 -0.61 15.70
C ARG A 122 8.15 -1.63 16.58
N SER A 123 6.83 -1.52 16.72
CA SER A 123 6.09 -2.30 17.69
C SER A 123 5.97 -3.78 17.30
N PRO A 124 5.97 -4.70 18.28
CA PRO A 124 5.64 -6.10 18.06
C PRO A 124 4.26 -6.26 17.40
N ALA A 125 3.28 -5.45 17.79
CA ALA A 125 1.93 -5.52 17.25
C ALA A 125 1.90 -5.30 15.73
N LEU A 126 2.62 -4.29 15.22
CA LEU A 126 2.69 -4.05 13.78
C LEU A 126 3.46 -5.17 13.06
N ARG A 127 4.58 -5.63 13.63
CA ARG A 127 5.33 -6.76 13.08
C ARG A 127 4.46 -8.01 12.96
N ASP A 128 3.67 -8.31 13.99
CA ASP A 128 2.81 -9.49 14.02
C ASP A 128 1.59 -9.33 13.08
N PHE A 129 1.11 -8.10 12.86
CA PHE A 129 0.12 -7.83 11.81
C PHE A 129 0.70 -8.15 10.43
N VAL A 130 1.90 -7.63 10.11
CA VAL A 130 2.57 -7.82 8.81
C VAL A 130 2.86 -9.29 8.56
N ALA A 131 3.36 -10.01 9.57
CA ALA A 131 3.64 -11.45 9.47
C ALA A 131 2.40 -12.31 9.14
N LYS A 132 1.18 -11.83 9.44
CA LYS A 132 -0.08 -12.53 9.14
C LYS A 132 -0.64 -12.24 7.74
N GLN A 133 -0.02 -11.32 6.99
CA GLN A 133 -0.43 -10.98 5.62
C GLN A 133 0.39 -11.70 4.55
N HIS A 134 1.40 -12.49 4.97
CA HIS A 134 2.21 -13.36 4.13
C HIS A 134 1.75 -14.82 4.24
#